data_AF-L0HJQ1-F1
#
_entry.id   AF-L0HJQ1-F1
#
_cell.length_a   1.000
_cell.length_b   1.000
_cell.length_c   1.000
_cell.angle_alpha   90.00
_cell.angle_beta   90.00
_cell.angle_gamma   90.00
#
_symmetry.space_group_name_H-M   'P 1'
#
loop_
_entity.id
_entity.type
_entity.pdbx_description
1 polymer ?
#
loop_
_entity_poly.entity_id
_entity_poly.type
_entity_poly.pdbx_seq_one_letter_code
_entity_poly.pdbx_strand_id
1 'polypeptide(L)'
;MIDEYFEINKSLREIREKSVDALVKILSGDTASASLINIYIKRDQEKLERLLRERNFTLDTAKLNRHIRFGKEHDYRDILLEDIPQIEEILDKKLRDELKIEKSGFKNFLHPIIQRHAYDLFQNGDYRNAVLNSIIGIFDQIREKTGLEDDGDKLITQALSIQNPLLVLSDLNTDSGRNDQKGFLLIFQGAYIGIRNPKAHTLEHDLTEKKAAQYLIFASLLARRIDEATLVKKE
;
A
#
# COMPACT_ATOMS: atom_id res chain seq x y z
N MET A 1 9.13 -6.68 -5.88
CA MET A 1 7.98 -7.60 -5.78
C MET A 1 7.15 -7.63 -7.06
N ILE A 2 6.51 -6.54 -7.52
CA ILE A 2 5.78 -6.56 -8.81
C ILE A 2 6.72 -6.90 -9.98
N ASP A 3 7.91 -6.31 -10.02
CA ASP A 3 8.93 -6.64 -11.04
C ASP A 3 9.37 -8.11 -10.97
N GLU A 4 9.45 -8.67 -9.77
CA GLU A 4 9.82 -10.08 -9.55
C GLU A 4 8.72 -11.02 -10.05
N TYR A 5 7.45 -10.66 -9.78
CA TYR A 5 6.28 -11.36 -10.30
C TYR A 5 6.27 -11.33 -11.83
N PHE A 6 6.62 -10.21 -12.45
CA PHE A 6 6.73 -10.10 -13.91
C PHE A 6 7.85 -10.97 -14.49
N GLU A 7 9.03 -11.02 -13.87
CA GLU A 7 10.14 -11.86 -14.34
C GLU A 7 9.82 -13.37 -14.23
N ILE A 8 9.15 -13.79 -13.16
CA ILE A 8 8.68 -15.19 -13.02
C ILE A 8 7.66 -15.52 -14.11
N ASN A 9 6.65 -14.66 -14.31
CA ASN A 9 5.64 -14.85 -15.35
C ASN A 9 6.23 -14.85 -16.76
N LYS A 10 7.24 -14.02 -17.00
CA LYS A 10 7.98 -14.02 -18.27
C LYS A 10 8.67 -15.36 -18.49
N SER A 11 9.33 -15.92 -17.46
CA SER A 11 9.97 -17.24 -17.56
C SER A 11 8.94 -18.35 -17.82
N LEU A 12 7.77 -18.31 -17.17
CA LEU A 12 6.68 -19.27 -17.41
C LEU A 12 6.12 -19.16 -18.83
N ARG A 13 5.99 -17.94 -19.36
CA ARG A 13 5.59 -17.69 -20.75
C ARG A 13 6.60 -18.26 -21.74
N GLU A 14 7.90 -18.06 -21.50
CA GLU A 14 8.98 -18.61 -22.32
C GLU A 14 8.94 -20.15 -22.37
N ILE A 15 8.62 -20.82 -21.24
CA ILE A 15 8.42 -22.27 -21.14
C ILE A 15 7.15 -22.69 -21.89
N ARG A 16 6.04 -21.96 -21.72
CA ARG A 16 4.76 -22.22 -22.37
C ARG A 16 4.89 -22.21 -23.89
N GLU A 17 5.44 -21.14 -24.46
CA GLU A 17 5.60 -20.99 -25.91
C GLU A 17 6.39 -22.15 -26.52
N LYS A 18 7.53 -22.49 -25.91
CA LYS A 18 8.36 -23.62 -26.37
C LYS A 18 7.68 -24.97 -26.16
N SER A 19 6.85 -25.13 -25.13
CA SER A 19 6.08 -26.36 -24.91
C SER A 19 4.98 -26.54 -25.97
N VAL A 20 4.36 -25.44 -26.42
CA VAL A 20 3.46 -25.46 -27.60
C VAL A 20 4.23 -25.89 -28.84
N ASP A 21 5.38 -25.28 -29.11
CA ASP A 21 6.19 -25.61 -30.29
C ASP A 21 6.64 -27.09 -30.28
N ALA A 22 7.10 -27.59 -29.12
CA ALA A 22 7.50 -28.98 -28.96
C ALA A 22 6.32 -29.94 -29.18
N LEU A 23 5.14 -29.62 -28.64
CA LEU A 23 3.92 -30.41 -28.84
C LEU A 23 3.53 -30.47 -30.32
N VAL A 24 3.55 -29.33 -31.02
CA VAL A 24 3.26 -29.28 -32.47
C VAL A 24 4.21 -30.18 -33.25
N LYS A 25 5.51 -30.17 -32.92
CA LYS A 25 6.51 -31.02 -33.57
C LYS A 25 6.30 -32.51 -33.32
N ILE A 26 5.93 -32.90 -32.09
CA ILE A 26 5.59 -34.30 -31.79
C ILE A 26 4.36 -34.74 -32.60
N LEU A 27 3.31 -33.92 -32.64
CA LEU A 27 2.08 -34.24 -33.36
C LEU A 27 2.29 -34.34 -34.88
N SER A 28 3.28 -33.64 -35.43
CA SER A 28 3.68 -33.77 -36.84
C SER A 28 4.64 -34.93 -37.11
N GLY A 29 4.99 -35.74 -36.10
CA GLY A 29 5.94 -36.85 -36.21
C GLY A 29 7.43 -36.46 -36.16
N ASP A 30 7.75 -35.19 -35.91
CA ASP A 30 9.12 -34.65 -35.84
C ASP A 30 9.63 -34.63 -34.39
N THR A 31 9.89 -35.82 -33.87
CA THR A 31 10.35 -36.01 -32.47
C THR A 31 11.78 -35.48 -32.24
N ALA A 32 12.59 -35.39 -33.29
CA ALA A 32 13.94 -34.84 -33.24
C ALA A 32 13.92 -33.33 -32.95
N SER A 33 13.11 -32.55 -33.69
CA SER A 33 12.95 -31.11 -33.41
C SER A 33 12.34 -30.86 -32.05
N ALA A 34 11.35 -31.66 -31.63
CA ALA A 34 10.77 -31.56 -30.29
C ALA A 34 11.81 -31.76 -29.18
N SER A 35 12.70 -32.74 -29.35
CA SER A 35 13.80 -33.00 -28.42
C SER A 35 14.78 -31.82 -28.32
N LEU A 36 15.08 -31.16 -29.45
CA LEU A 36 15.91 -29.96 -29.48
C LEU A 36 15.23 -28.78 -28.76
N ILE A 37 13.93 -28.56 -28.99
CA ILE A 37 13.15 -27.52 -28.30
C ILE A 37 13.16 -27.80 -26.79
N ASN A 38 13.05 -29.06 -26.38
CA ASN A 38 13.07 -29.45 -24.97
C ASN A 38 14.37 -29.07 -24.23
N ILE A 39 15.50 -28.98 -24.94
CA ILE A 39 16.76 -28.50 -24.35
C ILE A 39 16.65 -27.03 -23.95
N TYR A 40 15.97 -26.21 -24.76
CA TYR A 40 15.74 -24.81 -24.42
C TYR A 40 14.74 -24.67 -23.27
N ILE A 41 13.69 -25.51 -23.24
CA ILE A 41 12.75 -25.56 -22.12
C ILE A 41 13.48 -25.88 -20.80
N LYS A 42 14.41 -26.84 -20.80
CA LYS A 42 15.23 -27.18 -19.62
C LYS A 42 16.06 -25.99 -19.13
N ARG A 43 16.63 -25.19 -20.04
CA ARG A 43 17.37 -23.97 -19.66
C ARG A 43 16.46 -22.91 -19.03
N ASP A 44 15.26 -22.76 -19.57
CA ASP A 44 14.28 -21.82 -19.01
C ASP A 44 13.74 -22.31 -17.65
N GLN A 45 13.61 -23.62 -17.46
CA GLN A 45 13.31 -24.23 -16.16
C GLN A 45 14.42 -23.92 -15.12
N GLU A 46 15.69 -24.11 -15.47
CA GLU A 46 16.82 -23.80 -14.58
C GLU A 46 16.85 -22.30 -14.20
N LYS A 47 16.53 -21.43 -15.18
CA LYS A 47 16.38 -19.98 -14.96
C LYS A 47 15.21 -19.68 -14.00
N LEU A 48 14.05 -20.29 -14.20
CA LEU A 48 12.89 -20.16 -13.31
C LEU A 48 13.24 -20.58 -11.88
N GLU A 49 13.87 -21.75 -11.71
CA GLU A 49 14.26 -22.24 -10.39
C GLU A 49 15.26 -21.31 -9.70
N ARG A 50 16.22 -20.75 -10.45
CA ARG A 50 17.15 -19.75 -9.92
C ARG A 50 16.41 -18.51 -9.44
N LEU A 51 15.48 -17.97 -10.23
CA LEU A 51 14.67 -16.81 -9.86
C LEU A 51 13.86 -17.08 -8.58
N LEU A 52 13.23 -18.25 -8.47
CA LEU A 52 12.47 -18.64 -7.29
C LEU A 52 13.35 -18.74 -6.03
N ARG A 53 14.53 -19.35 -6.14
CA ARG A 53 15.50 -19.46 -5.03
C ARG A 53 16.03 -18.09 -4.59
N GLU A 54 16.48 -17.26 -5.52
CA GLU A 54 17.05 -15.95 -5.21
C GLU A 54 16.03 -14.96 -4.61
N ARG A 55 14.73 -15.24 -4.74
CA ARG A 55 13.64 -14.40 -4.24
C ARG A 55 12.86 -15.04 -3.10
N ASN A 56 13.35 -16.16 -2.55
CA ASN A 56 12.68 -16.92 -1.48
C ASN A 56 11.21 -17.26 -1.78
N PHE A 57 10.85 -17.40 -3.07
CA PHE A 57 9.52 -17.84 -3.45
C PHE A 57 9.39 -19.35 -3.24
N THR A 58 8.68 -19.76 -2.19
CA THR A 58 8.34 -21.18 -1.98
C THR A 58 7.21 -21.58 -2.93
N LEU A 59 7.56 -22.19 -4.05
CA LEU A 59 6.63 -22.69 -5.06
C LEU A 59 6.99 -24.14 -5.38
N ASP A 60 6.01 -25.03 -5.39
CA ASP A 60 6.24 -26.42 -5.81
C ASP A 60 6.26 -26.49 -7.34
N THR A 61 7.45 -26.69 -7.90
CA THR A 61 7.67 -26.91 -9.34
C THR A 61 7.99 -28.36 -9.68
N ALA A 62 7.86 -29.30 -8.73
CA ALA A 62 8.33 -30.67 -8.92
C ALA A 62 7.63 -31.38 -10.10
N LYS A 63 6.32 -31.12 -10.30
CA LYS A 63 5.57 -31.66 -11.44
C LYS A 63 6.06 -31.10 -12.77
N LEU A 64 6.17 -29.78 -12.87
CA LEU A 64 6.73 -29.09 -14.03
C LEU A 64 8.12 -29.64 -14.40
N ASN A 65 9.00 -29.76 -13.40
CA ASN A 65 10.37 -30.26 -13.59
C ASN A 65 10.37 -31.72 -14.07
N ARG A 66 9.44 -32.54 -13.57
CA ARG A 66 9.26 -33.93 -13.99
C ARG A 66 8.82 -34.00 -15.45
N HIS A 67 7.80 -33.24 -15.85
CA HIS A 67 7.29 -33.26 -17.22
C HIS A 67 8.33 -32.74 -18.22
N ILE A 68 9.05 -31.66 -17.90
CA ILE A 68 10.15 -31.14 -18.75
C ILE A 68 11.29 -32.16 -18.88
N ARG A 69 11.59 -32.91 -17.80
CA ARG A 69 12.61 -33.96 -17.83
C ARG A 69 12.29 -35.05 -18.85
N PHE A 70 11.04 -35.50 -18.90
CA PHE A 70 10.58 -36.58 -19.80
C PHE A 70 10.30 -36.09 -21.22
N GLY A 71 9.63 -34.95 -21.38
CA GLY A 71 9.43 -34.27 -22.68
C GLY A 71 8.66 -35.09 -23.71
N LYS A 72 7.59 -35.78 -23.31
CA LYS A 72 6.69 -36.51 -24.21
C LYS A 72 5.42 -35.71 -24.50
N GLU A 73 4.59 -36.20 -25.42
CA GLU A 73 3.34 -35.53 -25.79
C GLU A 73 2.45 -35.19 -24.59
N HIS A 74 2.19 -36.17 -23.71
CA HIS A 74 1.37 -35.94 -22.52
C HIS A 74 2.04 -34.98 -21.55
N ASP A 75 3.37 -35.05 -21.38
CA ASP A 75 4.12 -34.11 -20.53
C ASP A 75 3.91 -32.67 -21.02
N TYR A 76 3.98 -32.40 -22.34
CA TYR A 76 3.73 -31.05 -22.86
C TYR A 76 2.28 -30.60 -22.68
N ARG A 77 1.30 -31.52 -22.79
CA ARG A 77 -0.10 -31.21 -22.50
C ARG A 77 -0.28 -30.84 -21.03
N ASP A 78 0.31 -31.61 -20.12
CA ASP A 78 0.23 -31.38 -18.68
C ASP A 78 0.92 -30.07 -18.29
N ILE A 79 2.06 -29.74 -18.91
CA ILE A 79 2.74 -28.44 -18.72
C ILE A 79 1.80 -27.27 -19.07
N LEU A 80 1.11 -27.37 -20.21
CA LEU A 80 0.28 -26.30 -20.75
C LEU A 80 -1.06 -26.14 -20.03
N LEU A 81 -1.68 -27.26 -19.63
CA LEU A 81 -3.04 -27.30 -19.11
C LEU A 81 -3.10 -27.38 -17.58
N GLU A 82 -2.04 -27.88 -16.94
CA GLU A 82 -2.02 -28.08 -15.49
C GLU A 82 -0.88 -27.33 -14.80
N ASP A 83 0.38 -27.63 -15.13
CA ASP A 83 1.51 -27.18 -14.32
C ASP A 83 1.67 -25.66 -14.32
N ILE A 84 1.74 -25.04 -15.50
CA ILE A 84 1.91 -23.58 -15.59
C ILE A 84 0.68 -22.85 -15.03
N PRO A 85 -0.58 -23.22 -15.40
CA PRO A 85 -1.75 -22.58 -14.82
C PRO A 85 -1.82 -22.67 -13.29
N GLN A 86 -1.50 -23.83 -12.69
CA GLN A 86 -1.46 -23.99 -11.24
C GLN A 86 -0.40 -23.09 -10.60
N ILE A 87 0.78 -22.99 -11.22
CA ILE A 87 1.84 -22.11 -10.74
C ILE A 87 1.39 -20.64 -10.81
N GLU A 88 0.83 -20.20 -11.93
CA GLU A 88 0.32 -18.83 -12.11
C GLU A 88 -0.76 -18.50 -11.08
N GLU A 89 -1.68 -19.41 -10.80
CA GLU A 89 -2.73 -19.22 -9.78
C GLU A 89 -2.13 -19.02 -8.37
N ILE A 90 -1.13 -19.81 -8.00
CA ILE A 90 -0.43 -19.66 -6.71
C ILE A 90 0.29 -18.31 -6.63
N LEU A 91 0.96 -17.91 -7.71
CA LEU A 91 1.65 -16.63 -7.79
C LEU A 91 0.67 -15.46 -7.67
N ASP A 92 -0.45 -15.52 -8.39
CA ASP A 92 -1.52 -14.51 -8.34
C ASP A 92 -2.08 -14.35 -6.94
N LYS A 93 -2.35 -15.47 -6.27
CA LYS A 93 -2.85 -15.47 -4.89
C LYS A 93 -1.86 -14.80 -3.95
N LYS A 94 -0.57 -15.15 -4.04
CA LYS A 94 0.49 -14.54 -3.20
C LYS A 94 0.59 -13.03 -3.44
N LEU A 95 0.62 -12.59 -4.70
CA LEU A 95 0.66 -11.16 -5.02
C LEU A 95 -0.54 -10.42 -4.44
N ARG A 96 -1.75 -10.99 -4.56
CA ARG A 96 -2.96 -10.39 -3.98
C ARG A 96 -2.89 -10.30 -2.46
N ASP A 97 -2.41 -11.33 -1.79
CA ASP A 97 -2.31 -11.36 -0.33
C ASP A 97 -1.25 -10.38 0.18
N GLU A 98 -0.10 -10.27 -0.50
CA GLU A 98 0.94 -9.30 -0.15
C GLU A 98 0.49 -7.86 -0.39
N LEU A 99 -0.18 -7.57 -1.51
CA LEU A 99 -0.76 -6.24 -1.77
C LEU A 99 -1.84 -5.86 -0.74
N LYS A 100 -2.60 -6.84 -0.22
CA LYS A 100 -3.53 -6.61 0.90
C LYS A 100 -2.79 -6.31 2.19
N ILE A 101 -1.72 -7.04 2.50
CA ILE A 101 -0.88 -6.80 3.68
C ILE A 101 -0.30 -5.39 3.64
N GLU A 102 0.24 -4.95 2.51
CA GLU A 102 0.80 -3.61 2.36
C GLU A 102 -0.25 -2.52 2.61
N LYS A 103 -1.44 -2.64 2.03
CA LYS A 103 -2.56 -1.73 2.27
C LYS A 103 -3.04 -1.76 3.73
N SER A 104 -3.02 -2.93 4.36
CA SER A 104 -3.33 -3.08 5.78
C SER A 104 -2.26 -2.41 6.65
N GLY A 105 -0.99 -2.49 6.27
CA GLY A 105 0.13 -1.84 6.94
C GLY A 105 -0.07 -0.33 6.97
N PHE A 106 -0.35 0.29 5.83
CA PHE A 106 -0.66 1.73 5.77
C PHE A 106 -1.87 2.09 6.64
N LYS A 107 -2.98 1.33 6.53
CA LYS A 107 -4.18 1.55 7.35
C LYS A 107 -3.88 1.54 8.85
N ASN A 108 -3.02 0.62 9.31
CA ASN A 108 -2.66 0.47 10.71
C ASN A 108 -1.89 1.67 11.28
N PHE A 109 -1.23 2.46 10.42
CA PHE A 109 -0.60 3.71 10.84
C PHE A 109 -1.57 4.89 10.93
N LEU A 110 -2.79 4.75 10.42
CA LEU A 110 -3.78 5.82 10.44
C LEU A 110 -4.52 5.86 11.76
N HIS A 111 -4.68 7.06 12.31
CA HIS A 111 -5.52 7.29 13.49
C HIS A 111 -6.99 6.94 13.18
N PRO A 112 -7.78 6.39 14.13
CA PRO A 112 -9.17 5.98 13.88
C PRO A 112 -10.03 7.05 13.22
N ILE A 113 -9.86 8.33 13.61
CA ILE A 113 -10.61 9.43 13.00
C ILE A 113 -10.25 9.66 11.52
N ILE A 114 -8.98 9.48 11.16
CA ILE A 114 -8.50 9.60 9.78
C ILE A 114 -8.99 8.39 8.97
N GLN A 115 -8.98 7.19 9.57
CA GLN A 115 -9.59 6.02 8.96
C GLN A 115 -11.07 6.26 8.64
N ARG A 116 -11.83 6.81 9.60
CA ARG A 116 -13.27 7.09 9.46
C ARG A 116 -13.59 8.07 8.34
N HIS A 117 -12.78 9.12 8.17
CA HIS A 117 -13.14 10.24 7.28
C HIS A 117 -12.39 10.30 5.94
N ALA A 118 -11.22 9.65 5.84
CA ALA A 118 -10.32 9.85 4.70
C ALA A 118 -9.87 8.54 4.01
N TYR A 119 -9.88 7.40 4.69
CA TYR A 119 -9.25 6.20 4.16
C TYR A 119 -9.95 5.63 2.92
N ASP A 120 -11.28 5.58 2.90
CA ASP A 120 -12.02 5.07 1.76
C ASP A 120 -11.84 5.97 0.52
N LEU A 121 -11.79 7.28 0.71
CA LEU A 121 -11.49 8.25 -0.35
C LEU A 121 -10.08 8.03 -0.91
N PHE A 122 -9.11 7.81 -0.04
CA PHE A 122 -7.74 7.50 -0.43
C PHE A 122 -7.66 6.21 -1.25
N GLN A 123 -8.33 5.14 -0.80
CA GLN A 123 -8.35 3.86 -1.52
C GLN A 123 -8.98 3.96 -2.91
N ASN A 124 -9.96 4.86 -3.07
CA ASN A 124 -10.64 5.10 -4.33
C ASN A 124 -9.90 6.09 -5.25
N GLY A 125 -8.72 6.57 -4.85
CA GLY A 125 -7.92 7.54 -5.63
C GLY A 125 -8.40 8.99 -5.53
N ASP A 126 -9.39 9.28 -4.67
CA ASP A 126 -9.85 10.64 -4.40
C ASP A 126 -8.95 11.32 -3.36
N TYR A 127 -7.71 11.57 -3.77
CA TYR A 127 -6.65 12.07 -2.89
C TYR A 127 -6.95 13.47 -2.34
N ARG A 128 -7.59 14.34 -3.12
CA ARG A 128 -7.94 15.70 -2.69
C ARG A 128 -8.90 15.65 -1.52
N ASN A 129 -10.00 14.91 -1.66
CA ASN A 129 -10.99 14.81 -0.59
C ASN A 129 -10.46 13.99 0.59
N ALA A 130 -9.62 12.97 0.36
CA ALA A 130 -8.98 12.26 1.46
C ALA A 130 -8.14 13.20 2.33
N VAL A 131 -7.28 14.02 1.71
CA VAL A 131 -6.43 14.98 2.45
C VAL A 131 -7.29 16.05 3.12
N LEU A 132 -8.29 16.60 2.43
CA LEU A 132 -9.21 17.59 2.99
C LEU A 132 -9.96 17.05 4.23
N ASN A 133 -10.59 15.88 4.09
CA ASN A 133 -11.40 15.28 5.15
C ASN A 133 -10.56 14.83 6.34
N SER A 134 -9.29 14.48 6.13
CA SER A 134 -8.39 14.14 7.23
C SER A 134 -8.18 15.32 8.18
N ILE A 135 -8.01 16.54 7.65
CA ILE A 135 -7.87 17.75 8.47
C ILE A 135 -9.22 18.18 9.07
N ILE A 136 -10.31 18.09 8.32
CA ILE A 136 -11.66 18.38 8.84
C ILE A 136 -11.98 17.49 10.04
N GLY A 137 -11.72 16.18 9.95
CA GLY A 137 -11.98 15.24 11.03
C GLY A 137 -11.23 15.58 12.32
N ILE A 138 -9.99 16.08 12.22
CA ILE A 138 -9.25 16.52 13.41
C ILE A 138 -9.90 17.76 14.03
N PHE A 139 -10.39 18.69 13.22
CA PHE A 139 -11.05 19.90 13.71
C PHE A 139 -12.41 19.57 14.35
N ASP A 140 -13.13 18.57 13.81
CA ASP A 140 -14.31 17.99 14.46
C ASP A 140 -13.95 17.41 15.84
N GLN A 141 -12.86 16.64 15.95
CA GLN A 141 -12.39 16.08 17.22
C GLN A 141 -12.09 17.16 18.27
N ILE A 142 -11.46 18.27 17.85
CA ILE A 142 -11.16 19.39 18.74
C ILE A 142 -12.46 20.01 19.24
N ARG A 143 -13.44 20.25 18.34
CA ARG A 143 -14.77 20.75 18.74
C ARG A 143 -15.48 19.80 19.69
N GLU A 144 -15.49 18.50 19.40
CA GLU A 144 -16.07 17.47 20.27
C GLU A 144 -15.45 17.46 21.67
N LYS A 145 -14.12 17.60 21.78
CA LYS A 145 -13.43 17.64 23.08
C LYS A 145 -13.61 18.95 23.84
N THR A 146 -13.66 20.10 23.14
CA THR A 146 -13.64 21.43 23.76
C THR A 146 -15.02 22.07 23.93
N GLY A 147 -16.01 21.61 23.18
CA GLY A 147 -17.33 22.24 23.09
C GLY A 147 -17.34 23.55 22.30
N LEU A 148 -16.25 23.91 21.62
CA LEU A 148 -16.19 25.11 20.78
C LEU A 148 -16.99 24.93 19.48
N GLU A 149 -17.59 26.01 19.00
CA GLU A 149 -18.31 26.06 17.71
C GLU A 149 -17.53 26.84 16.62
N ASP A 150 -16.38 27.40 16.98
CA ASP A 150 -15.51 28.13 16.05
C ASP A 150 -14.87 27.18 15.01
N ASP A 151 -14.32 27.75 13.95
CA ASP A 151 -13.57 27.02 12.92
C ASP A 151 -12.23 27.69 12.61
N GLY A 152 -11.35 26.95 11.93
CA GLY A 152 -10.09 27.45 11.41
C GLY A 152 -9.13 27.93 12.49
N ASP A 153 -8.45 29.03 12.20
CA ASP A 153 -7.45 29.63 13.07
C ASP A 153 -7.98 29.97 14.47
N LYS A 154 -9.24 30.44 14.54
CA LYS A 154 -9.90 30.84 15.77
C LYS A 154 -10.13 29.65 16.70
N LEU A 155 -10.61 28.52 16.16
CA LEU A 155 -10.80 27.27 16.90
C LEU A 155 -9.48 26.81 17.53
N ILE A 156 -8.42 26.72 16.73
CA ILE A 156 -7.13 26.20 17.21
C ILE A 156 -6.51 27.14 18.24
N THR A 157 -6.56 28.45 17.99
CA THR A 157 -6.03 29.45 18.93
C THR A 157 -6.72 29.37 20.28
N GLN A 158 -8.04 29.24 20.32
CA GLN A 158 -8.77 29.10 21.57
C GLN A 158 -8.52 27.75 22.26
N ALA A 159 -8.48 26.66 21.49
CA ALA A 159 -8.26 25.33 22.04
C ALA A 159 -6.86 25.17 22.66
N LEU A 160 -5.83 25.67 21.98
CA LEU A 160 -4.41 25.38 22.30
C LEU A 160 -3.61 26.60 22.79
N SER A 161 -4.27 27.72 23.13
CA SER A 161 -3.60 28.93 23.68
C SER A 161 -2.65 28.60 24.82
N ILE A 162 -1.50 29.28 24.90
CA ILE A 162 -0.58 29.13 26.05
C ILE A 162 -1.15 29.78 27.30
N GLN A 163 -1.87 30.90 27.15
CA GLN A 163 -2.37 31.70 28.27
C GLN A 163 -3.65 31.12 28.87
N ASN A 164 -4.54 30.58 28.03
CA ASN A 164 -5.81 30.02 28.47
C ASN A 164 -6.20 28.81 27.61
N PRO A 165 -5.44 27.68 27.69
CA PRO A 165 -5.72 26.49 26.92
C PRO A 165 -7.02 25.82 27.38
N LEU A 166 -7.78 25.27 26.43
CA LEU A 166 -8.77 24.25 26.74
C LEU A 166 -8.15 22.86 26.67
N LEU A 167 -7.19 22.66 25.77
CA LEU A 167 -6.45 21.41 25.60
C LEU A 167 -4.96 21.65 25.88
N VAL A 168 -4.44 20.90 26.84
CA VAL A 168 -3.02 20.92 27.24
C VAL A 168 -2.32 19.70 26.66
N LEU A 169 -1.32 19.94 25.81
CA LEU A 169 -0.56 18.90 25.10
C LEU A 169 0.68 18.42 25.86
N SER A 170 1.21 19.25 26.75
CA SER A 170 2.46 19.06 27.51
C SER A 170 2.47 19.90 28.79
N ASP A 171 3.40 19.62 29.72
CA ASP A 171 3.51 20.36 30.99
C ASP A 171 3.92 21.84 30.79
N LEU A 172 2.95 22.74 30.94
CA LEU A 172 3.11 24.18 30.75
C LEU A 172 3.91 24.88 31.86
N ASN A 173 4.28 24.18 32.94
CA ASN A 173 5.19 24.71 33.95
C ASN A 173 6.66 24.65 33.52
N THR A 174 6.95 23.99 32.40
CA THR A 174 8.30 23.89 31.83
C THR A 174 8.42 24.67 30.53
N ASP A 175 9.59 25.25 30.28
CA ASP A 175 9.86 25.92 28.99
C ASP A 175 9.70 24.96 27.81
N SER A 176 10.10 23.69 27.99
CA SER A 176 9.95 22.65 26.97
C SER A 176 8.49 22.38 26.63
N GLY A 177 7.62 22.19 27.63
CA GLY A 177 6.20 21.94 27.40
C GLY A 177 5.46 23.16 26.84
N ARG A 178 5.86 24.39 27.23
CA ARG A 178 5.34 25.62 26.61
C ARG A 178 5.74 25.73 25.14
N ASN A 179 6.98 25.35 24.80
CA ASN A 179 7.45 25.31 23.42
C ASN A 179 6.72 24.23 22.61
N ASP A 180 6.47 23.06 23.18
CA ASP A 180 5.70 21.99 22.53
C ASP A 180 4.26 22.44 22.24
N GLN A 181 3.56 23.00 23.23
CA GLN A 181 2.22 23.57 23.08
C GLN A 181 2.18 24.62 21.97
N LYS A 182 3.11 25.58 22.02
CA LYS A 182 3.22 26.65 21.01
C LYS A 182 3.52 26.11 19.62
N GLY A 183 4.42 25.14 19.53
CA GLY A 183 4.82 24.51 18.28
C GLY A 183 3.63 23.80 17.63
N PHE A 184 2.91 22.98 18.39
CA PHE A 184 1.73 22.29 17.87
C PHE A 184 0.60 23.26 17.51
N LEU A 185 0.35 24.30 18.30
CA LEU A 185 -0.56 25.39 17.91
C LEU A 185 -0.25 25.91 16.50
N LEU A 186 1.01 26.28 16.23
CA LEU A 186 1.43 26.77 14.92
C LEU A 186 1.33 25.70 13.82
N ILE A 187 1.62 24.44 14.14
CA ILE A 187 1.50 23.32 13.20
C ILE A 187 0.02 23.10 12.81
N PHE A 188 -0.91 23.15 13.75
CA PHE A 188 -2.34 23.05 13.47
C PHE A 188 -2.85 24.21 12.62
N GLN A 189 -2.43 25.45 12.92
CA GLN A 189 -2.74 26.62 12.10
C GLN A 189 -2.17 26.47 10.69
N GLY A 190 -0.92 26.01 10.57
CA GLY A 190 -0.28 25.72 9.30
C GLY A 190 -0.99 24.62 8.50
N ALA A 191 -1.47 23.57 9.16
CA ALA A 191 -2.25 22.51 8.53
C ALA A 191 -3.59 23.04 8.00
N TYR A 192 -4.27 23.91 8.75
CA TYR A 192 -5.47 24.58 8.28
C TYR A 192 -5.21 25.46 7.05
N ILE A 193 -4.26 26.39 7.16
CA ILE A 193 -3.99 27.40 6.12
C ILE A 193 -3.35 26.79 4.89
N GLY A 194 -2.36 25.92 5.07
CA GLY A 194 -1.55 25.37 3.98
C GLY A 194 -2.08 24.09 3.35
N ILE A 195 -2.99 23.38 4.02
CA ILE A 195 -3.50 22.08 3.55
C ILE A 195 -5.01 22.16 3.32
N ARG A 196 -5.80 22.40 4.37
CA ARG A 196 -7.27 22.39 4.27
C ARG A 196 -7.78 23.48 3.32
N ASN A 197 -7.37 24.74 3.53
CA ASN A 197 -7.91 25.87 2.79
C ASN A 197 -7.70 25.75 1.27
N PRO A 198 -6.49 25.48 0.74
CA PRO A 198 -6.31 25.27 -0.68
C PRO A 198 -7.17 24.12 -1.19
N LYS A 199 -7.23 22.99 -0.48
CA LYS A 199 -7.95 21.80 -0.94
C LYS A 199 -9.47 21.94 -0.88
N ALA A 200 -9.99 22.89 -0.10
CA ALA A 200 -11.40 23.26 -0.07
C ALA A 200 -11.79 24.24 -1.18
N HIS A 201 -10.86 25.09 -1.63
CA HIS A 201 -11.15 26.20 -2.56
C HIS A 201 -10.62 26.01 -3.99
N THR A 202 -9.73 25.05 -4.23
CA THR A 202 -9.29 24.68 -5.58
C THR A 202 -9.48 23.18 -5.85
N LEU A 203 -9.90 22.88 -7.09
CA LEU A 203 -9.98 21.51 -7.61
C LEU A 203 -8.62 21.02 -8.11
N GLU A 204 -7.73 21.93 -8.50
CA GLU A 204 -6.39 21.57 -8.97
C GLU A 204 -5.49 21.14 -7.82
N HIS A 205 -4.79 20.02 -8.00
CA HIS A 205 -3.81 19.53 -7.04
C HIS A 205 -2.75 18.64 -7.70
N ASP A 206 -1.60 18.58 -7.05
CA ASP A 206 -0.44 17.78 -7.44
C ASP A 206 -0.28 16.49 -6.59
N LEU A 207 -1.33 16.13 -5.85
CA LEU A 207 -1.35 14.96 -4.97
C LEU A 207 -1.23 13.67 -5.78
N THR A 208 -0.17 12.92 -5.50
CA THR A 208 -0.03 11.51 -5.84
C THR A 208 -0.47 10.64 -4.66
N GLU A 209 -0.65 9.34 -4.87
CA GLU A 209 -0.91 8.38 -3.78
C GLU A 209 0.08 8.54 -2.63
N LYS A 210 1.38 8.58 -2.94
CA LYS A 210 2.45 8.76 -1.95
C LYS A 210 2.32 10.09 -1.18
N LYS A 211 2.07 11.21 -1.88
CA LYS A 211 1.90 12.52 -1.23
C LYS A 211 0.68 12.53 -0.32
N ALA A 212 -0.44 11.99 -0.80
CA ALA A 212 -1.67 11.90 -0.01
C ALA A 212 -1.47 11.01 1.23
N ALA A 213 -0.79 9.87 1.09
CA ALA A 213 -0.44 9.00 2.22
C ALA A 213 0.38 9.75 3.28
N GLN A 214 1.38 10.54 2.87
CA GLN A 214 2.17 11.38 3.79
C GLN A 214 1.30 12.38 4.55
N TYR A 215 0.36 13.04 3.88
CA TYR A 215 -0.60 13.93 4.53
C TYR A 215 -1.50 13.20 5.54
N LEU A 216 -1.99 12.00 5.20
CA LEU A 216 -2.84 11.20 6.08
C LEU A 216 -2.07 10.71 7.33
N ILE A 217 -0.79 10.37 7.19
CA ILE A 217 0.08 10.01 8.32
C ILE A 217 0.36 11.23 9.20
N PHE A 218 0.64 12.38 8.60
CA PHE A 218 0.80 13.64 9.32
C PHE A 218 -0.48 14.02 10.09
N ALA A 219 -1.65 13.94 9.44
CA ALA A 219 -2.94 14.14 10.07
C ALA A 219 -3.17 13.15 11.23
N SER A 220 -2.74 11.89 11.08
CA SER A 220 -2.85 10.88 12.14
C SER A 220 -1.99 11.20 13.37
N LEU A 221 -0.79 11.77 13.17
CA LEU A 221 0.03 12.29 14.26
C LEU A 221 -0.68 13.43 14.99
N LEU A 222 -1.25 14.39 14.26
CA LEU A 222 -2.00 15.51 14.85
C LEU A 222 -3.22 15.04 15.65
N ALA A 223 -4.01 14.12 15.10
CA ALA A 223 -5.15 13.52 15.79
C ALA A 223 -4.74 12.84 17.10
N ARG A 224 -3.61 12.11 17.10
CA ARG A 224 -3.07 11.47 18.31
C ARG A 224 -2.71 12.49 19.38
N ARG A 225 -2.09 13.63 19.00
CA ARG A 225 -1.76 14.70 19.96
C ARG A 225 -3.02 15.29 20.61
N ILE A 226 -4.11 15.42 19.87
CA ILE A 226 -5.41 15.86 20.42
C ILE A 226 -6.03 14.80 21.34
N ASP A 227 -5.86 13.52 21.02
CA ASP A 227 -6.34 12.44 21.88
C ASP A 227 -5.61 12.36 23.22
N GLU A 228 -4.28 12.53 23.20
CA GLU A 228 -3.41 12.58 24.37
C GLU A 228 -3.57 13.88 25.20
N ALA A 229 -4.22 14.91 24.64
CA ALA A 229 -4.39 16.20 25.30
C ALA A 229 -5.29 16.09 26.54
N THR A 230 -4.91 16.78 27.60
CA THR A 230 -5.75 16.92 28.80
C THR A 230 -6.71 18.09 28.65
N LEU A 231 -8.01 17.84 28.85
CA LEU A 231 -9.04 18.87 28.84
C LEU A 231 -9.01 19.66 30.16
N VAL A 232 -8.85 20.97 30.07
CA VAL A 232 -8.94 21.89 31.20
C VAL A 232 -10.39 22.37 31.30
N LYS A 233 -11.06 22.05 32.41
CA LYS A 233 -12.39 22.60 32.68
C LYS A 233 -12.24 24.06 33.05
N LYS A 234 -13.02 24.94 32.42
CA LYS A 234 -13.23 26.30 32.92
C LYS A 234 -14.19 26.21 34.10
N GLU A 235 -13.74 26.66 35.27
CA GLU A 235 -14.59 26.92 36.44
C GLU A 235 -15.55 28.08 36.18
#